data_AF-A0A1E3P3X8-F1
#
_entry.id   AF-A0A1E3P3X8-F1
#
_cell.length_a   1.000
_cell.length_b   1.000
_cell.length_c   1.000
_cell.angle_alpha   90.00
_cell.angle_beta   90.00
_cell.angle_gamma   90.00
#
_symmetry.space_group_name_H-M   'P 1'
#
loop_
_entity.id
_entity.type
_entity.pdbx_description
1 polymer ?
#
loop_
_entity_poly.entity_id
_entity_poly.type
_entity_poly.pdbx_seq_one_letter_code
_entity_poly.pdbx_strand_id
1 'polypeptide(L)'
;SISINDWEIYTTKKPILNSDEIDKEQERLGIPLPEMIFGNNKVEIKNKAKNFHISFNTPDALSLVDTTGENLLQVSYSKEWFSTRRTNTDDVKGIVKPFDWTYSTTYRGSLIEGSHDLKETLDLNIPLNKLKKPDPILFFDDMVLYEDELGDNGISVLSCKIRVMPERLLLLSRFFLRVDNVIFRVRDTRIYIEFNENLIIREYKEQEANYQDVLKKISPMTGDPRAFLRDQNWIASKLPAIKTVVDYATL
;
A
#
# COMPACT_ATOMS: atom_id res chain seq x y z
N SER A 1 -0.99 21.31 -1.05
CA SER A 1 0.47 21.12 -0.95
C SER A 1 0.99 21.88 0.25
N ILE A 2 2.21 21.56 0.70
CA ILE A 2 2.94 22.29 1.73
C ILE A 2 4.42 22.31 1.37
N SER A 3 5.14 23.36 1.79
CA SER A 3 6.59 23.45 1.64
C SER A 3 7.22 23.77 3.00
N ILE A 4 8.29 23.07 3.33
CA ILE A 4 9.08 23.26 4.55
C ILE A 4 10.55 23.12 4.18
N ASN A 5 11.35 24.17 4.41
CA ASN A 5 12.73 24.26 3.91
C ASN A 5 12.77 23.96 2.39
N ASP A 6 13.66 23.08 1.94
CA ASP A 6 13.78 22.65 0.54
C ASP A 6 12.78 21.53 0.16
N TRP A 7 11.94 21.09 1.09
CA TRP A 7 10.97 20.02 0.88
C TRP A 7 9.63 20.56 0.38
N GLU A 8 9.12 19.97 -0.69
CA GLU A 8 7.80 20.26 -1.25
C GLU A 8 6.96 18.98 -1.28
N ILE A 9 5.74 19.07 -0.73
CA ILE A 9 4.81 17.95 -0.63
C ILE A 9 3.54 18.30 -1.39
N TYR A 10 3.15 17.42 -2.32
CA TYR A 10 1.95 17.55 -3.13
C TYR A 10 1.06 16.33 -2.97
N THR A 11 -0.25 16.56 -2.90
CA THR A 11 -1.25 15.51 -2.93
C THR A 11 -2.29 15.86 -3.99
N THR A 12 -2.71 14.85 -4.74
CA THR A 12 -3.74 14.95 -5.77
C THR A 12 -4.79 13.90 -5.50
N LYS A 13 -6.05 14.33 -5.44
CA LYS A 13 -7.23 13.45 -5.34
C LYS A 13 -8.14 13.69 -6.53
N LYS A 14 -8.51 12.62 -7.21
CA LYS A 14 -9.40 12.60 -8.36
C LYS A 14 -10.42 11.48 -8.20
N PRO A 15 -11.54 11.53 -8.95
CA PRO A 15 -12.47 10.40 -9.03
C PRO A 15 -11.79 9.12 -9.54
N ILE A 16 -12.53 8.02 -9.49
CA ILE A 16 -12.13 6.77 -10.14
C ILE A 16 -11.90 7.00 -11.65
N LEU A 17 -11.06 6.17 -12.25
CA LEU A 17 -10.78 6.21 -13.68
C LEU A 17 -12.08 6.06 -14.49
N ASN A 18 -12.17 6.79 -15.59
CA ASN A 18 -13.24 6.59 -16.57
C ASN A 18 -12.92 5.39 -17.49
N SER A 19 -13.89 4.97 -18.31
CA SER A 19 -13.75 3.79 -19.18
C SER A 19 -12.52 3.84 -20.10
N ASP A 20 -12.22 4.98 -20.72
CA ASP A 20 -11.06 5.10 -21.61
C ASP A 20 -9.72 5.00 -20.85
N GLU A 21 -9.68 5.50 -19.61
CA GLU A 21 -8.51 5.38 -18.74
C GLU A 21 -8.33 3.95 -18.23
N ILE A 22 -9.43 3.26 -17.90
CA ILE A 22 -9.44 1.85 -17.49
C ILE A 22 -8.91 0.97 -18.62
N ASP A 23 -9.41 1.14 -19.85
CA ASP A 23 -9.00 0.33 -20.99
C ASP A 23 -7.49 0.45 -21.26
N LYS A 24 -6.96 1.68 -21.24
CA LYS A 24 -5.52 1.94 -21.42
C LYS A 24 -4.67 1.30 -20.33
N GLU A 25 -5.11 1.42 -19.09
CA GLU A 25 -4.36 0.90 -17.95
C GLU A 25 -4.41 -0.62 -17.88
N GLN A 26 -5.55 -1.22 -18.25
CA GLN A 26 -5.71 -2.67 -18.38
C GLN A 26 -4.85 -3.23 -19.51
N GLU A 27 -4.79 -2.55 -20.67
CA GLU A 27 -3.88 -2.92 -21.76
C GLU A 27 -2.42 -2.87 -21.32
N ARG A 28 -2.03 -1.83 -20.57
CA ARG A 28 -0.67 -1.66 -20.04
C ARG A 28 -0.27 -2.78 -19.07
N LEU A 29 -1.18 -3.17 -18.17
CA LEU A 29 -0.90 -4.16 -17.12
C LEU A 29 -1.05 -5.61 -17.61
N GLY A 30 -2.00 -5.87 -18.50
CA GLY A 30 -2.35 -7.21 -18.98
C GLY A 30 -3.10 -8.06 -17.95
N ILE A 31 -3.70 -7.42 -16.94
CA ILE A 31 -4.60 -8.01 -15.95
C ILE A 31 -5.81 -7.09 -15.77
N PRO A 32 -7.00 -7.63 -15.42
CA PRO A 32 -8.15 -6.80 -15.12
C PRO A 32 -7.89 -5.96 -13.88
N LEU A 33 -8.38 -4.73 -13.89
CA LEU A 33 -8.14 -3.77 -12.80
C LEU A 33 -9.07 -4.00 -11.60
N PRO A 34 -8.71 -3.51 -10.39
CA PRO A 34 -9.60 -3.47 -9.24
C PRO A 34 -10.94 -2.76 -9.53
N GLU A 35 -11.99 -3.05 -8.77
CA GLU A 35 -13.30 -2.39 -8.95
C GLU A 35 -13.27 -0.86 -8.80
N MET A 36 -12.52 -0.34 -7.81
CA MET A 36 -12.40 1.09 -7.53
C MET A 36 -10.95 1.54 -7.72
N ILE A 37 -10.64 2.13 -8.88
CA ILE A 37 -9.27 2.55 -9.22
C ILE A 37 -9.17 4.07 -9.21
N PHE A 38 -8.46 4.62 -8.23
CA PHE A 38 -8.13 6.04 -8.20
C PHE A 38 -6.80 6.29 -8.92
N GLY A 39 -6.75 5.99 -10.22
CA GLY A 39 -5.50 6.00 -11.01
C GLY A 39 -4.78 7.34 -11.04
N ASN A 40 -5.52 8.42 -10.86
CA ASN A 40 -5.01 9.80 -10.85
C ASN A 40 -4.73 10.33 -9.42
N ASN A 41 -4.90 9.51 -8.38
CA ASN A 41 -4.48 9.86 -7.02
C ASN A 41 -2.96 9.72 -6.90
N LYS A 42 -2.34 10.70 -6.24
CA LYS A 42 -0.89 10.72 -6.08
C LYS A 42 -0.46 11.51 -4.85
N VAL A 43 0.57 11.01 -4.16
CA VAL A 43 1.38 11.77 -3.21
C VAL A 43 2.77 11.94 -3.78
N GLU A 44 3.31 13.15 -3.77
CA GLU A 44 4.68 13.45 -4.21
C GLU A 44 5.44 14.15 -3.08
N ILE A 45 6.66 13.69 -2.83
CA ILE A 45 7.60 14.31 -1.90
C ILE A 45 8.87 14.65 -2.68
N LYS A 46 9.21 15.93 -2.72
CA LYS A 46 10.31 16.48 -3.51
C LYS A 46 11.28 17.23 -2.61
N ASN A 47 12.57 17.11 -2.89
CA ASN A 47 13.60 18.05 -2.46
C ASN A 47 14.36 18.50 -3.71
N LYS A 48 14.02 19.69 -4.21
CA LYS A 48 14.57 20.21 -5.48
C LYS A 48 16.06 20.53 -5.36
N ALA A 49 16.51 21.05 -4.22
CA ALA A 49 17.90 21.42 -4.01
C ALA A 49 18.85 20.22 -4.04
N LYS A 50 18.35 19.04 -3.68
CA LYS A 50 19.14 17.81 -3.53
C LYS A 50 18.78 16.70 -4.51
N ASN A 51 17.96 17.01 -5.52
CA ASN A 51 17.54 16.07 -6.54
C ASN A 51 16.96 14.76 -5.95
N PHE A 52 16.00 14.90 -5.03
CA PHE A 52 15.23 13.78 -4.51
C PHE A 52 13.76 13.94 -4.87
N HIS A 53 13.16 12.88 -5.41
CA HIS A 53 11.73 12.86 -5.67
C HIS A 53 11.19 11.43 -5.61
N ILE A 54 10.29 11.19 -4.66
CA ILE A 54 9.51 9.96 -4.56
C ILE A 54 8.01 10.25 -4.70
N SER A 55 7.29 9.36 -5.37
CA SER A 55 5.85 9.42 -5.49
C SER A 55 5.17 8.11 -5.09
N PHE A 56 3.92 8.20 -4.64
CA PHE A 56 3.03 7.06 -4.41
C PHE A 56 1.81 7.22 -5.30
N ASN A 57 1.63 6.29 -6.23
CA ASN A 57 0.54 6.30 -7.22
C ASN A 57 0.06 4.88 -7.54
N THR A 58 -1.15 4.80 -8.12
CA THR A 58 -1.81 3.54 -8.44
C THR A 58 -1.16 2.77 -9.60
N PRO A 59 -0.82 3.39 -10.75
CA PRO A 59 -0.25 2.64 -11.87
C PRO A 59 1.05 1.91 -11.53
N ASP A 60 1.96 2.56 -10.80
CA ASP A 60 3.23 1.94 -10.42
C ASP A 60 3.03 0.83 -9.39
N ALA A 61 2.06 1.02 -8.47
CA ALA A 61 1.73 -0.02 -7.49
C ALA A 61 1.13 -1.27 -8.14
N LEU A 62 0.22 -1.11 -9.11
CA LEU A 62 -0.38 -2.21 -9.84
C LEU A 62 0.62 -2.93 -10.76
N SER A 63 1.64 -2.21 -11.25
CA SER A 63 2.71 -2.81 -12.06
C SER A 63 3.56 -3.84 -11.30
N LEU A 64 3.50 -3.83 -9.96
CA LEU A 64 4.21 -4.78 -9.09
C LEU A 64 3.31 -5.90 -8.57
N VAL A 65 2.07 -6.00 -9.04
CA VAL A 65 1.21 -7.16 -8.77
C VAL A 65 1.79 -8.37 -9.50
N ASP A 66 1.88 -9.51 -8.81
CA ASP A 66 2.43 -10.73 -9.39
C ASP A 66 1.52 -11.27 -10.50
N THR A 67 2.01 -11.22 -11.75
CA THR A 67 1.34 -11.76 -12.93
C THR A 67 2.01 -13.03 -13.49
N THR A 68 2.89 -13.65 -12.71
CA THR A 68 3.60 -14.89 -13.10
C THR A 68 2.82 -16.14 -12.71
N GLY A 69 1.95 -16.04 -11.71
CA GLY A 69 1.21 -17.16 -11.15
C GLY A 69 2.05 -18.02 -10.19
N GLU A 70 3.28 -17.62 -9.87
CA GLU A 70 4.14 -18.37 -8.93
C GLU A 70 3.66 -18.22 -7.48
N ASN A 71 3.17 -17.03 -7.10
CA ASN A 71 2.62 -16.76 -5.77
C ASN A 71 1.08 -16.78 -5.74
N LEU A 72 0.44 -17.59 -6.60
CA LEU A 72 -1.00 -17.84 -6.46
C LEU A 72 -1.27 -18.27 -5.03
N LEU A 73 -2.21 -17.60 -4.35
CA LEU A 73 -2.69 -18.01 -3.03
C LEU A 73 -3.16 -19.48 -3.09
N GLN A 74 -2.25 -20.39 -2.76
CA GLN A 74 -2.49 -21.83 -2.68
C GLN A 74 -3.17 -22.12 -1.35
N VAL A 75 -4.44 -21.78 -1.24
CA VAL A 75 -5.24 -22.17 -0.09
C VAL A 75 -6.38 -23.04 -0.58
N SER A 76 -6.61 -24.16 0.10
CA SER A 76 -7.38 -25.35 -0.28
C SER A 76 -8.85 -25.14 -0.74
N TYR A 77 -9.39 -23.92 -0.67
CA TYR A 77 -10.70 -23.52 -1.22
C TYR A 77 -10.61 -22.75 -2.54
N SER A 78 -9.41 -22.51 -3.05
CA SER A 78 -9.15 -21.66 -4.21
C SER A 78 -9.76 -22.19 -5.51
N LYS A 79 -10.03 -23.50 -5.63
CA LYS A 79 -10.60 -24.05 -6.88
C LYS A 79 -11.98 -23.47 -7.21
N GLU A 80 -12.87 -23.32 -6.24
CA GLU A 80 -14.21 -22.73 -6.46
C GLU A 80 -14.11 -21.22 -6.72
N TRP A 81 -13.27 -20.51 -5.96
CA TRP A 81 -13.06 -19.07 -6.12
C TRP A 81 -12.37 -18.67 -7.44
N PHE A 82 -11.35 -19.41 -7.87
CA PHE A 82 -10.74 -19.22 -9.19
C PHE A 82 -11.70 -19.64 -10.31
N SER A 83 -12.59 -20.62 -10.09
CA SER A 83 -13.53 -21.07 -11.12
C SER A 83 -14.62 -20.04 -11.43
N THR A 84 -15.16 -19.34 -10.42
CA THR A 84 -16.19 -18.30 -10.61
C THR A 84 -15.65 -17.04 -11.26
N ARG A 85 -14.39 -16.65 -11.01
CA ARG A 85 -13.77 -15.52 -11.73
C ARG A 85 -13.36 -15.89 -13.15
N ARG A 86 -12.82 -17.09 -13.38
CA ARG A 86 -12.47 -17.55 -14.74
C ARG A 86 -13.69 -17.58 -15.68
N THR A 87 -14.87 -17.92 -15.17
CA THR A 87 -16.11 -17.90 -15.97
C THR A 87 -16.65 -16.50 -16.24
N ASN A 88 -16.39 -15.53 -15.36
CA ASN A 88 -16.83 -14.14 -15.56
C ASN A 88 -15.86 -13.32 -16.44
N THR A 89 -14.68 -13.86 -16.76
CA THR A 89 -13.70 -13.20 -17.63
C THR A 89 -13.84 -13.49 -19.12
N ASP A 90 -14.87 -14.23 -19.55
CA ASP A 90 -15.13 -14.48 -20.97
C ASP A 90 -15.39 -13.18 -21.77
N ASP A 91 -15.64 -12.05 -21.10
CA ASP A 91 -15.74 -10.70 -21.68
C ASP A 91 -14.38 -9.95 -21.81
N VAL A 92 -13.29 -10.46 -21.24
CA VAL A 92 -11.95 -9.85 -21.39
C VAL A 92 -11.33 -10.30 -22.71
N LYS A 93 -11.34 -9.43 -23.71
CA LYS A 93 -10.67 -9.66 -25.00
C LYS A 93 -9.14 -9.70 -24.79
N GLY A 94 -8.57 -10.88 -24.53
CA GLY A 94 -7.12 -11.07 -24.52
C GLY A 94 -6.65 -12.24 -23.66
N ILE A 95 -5.36 -12.56 -23.77
CA ILE A 95 -4.69 -13.54 -22.90
C ILE A 95 -4.47 -12.86 -21.55
N VAL A 96 -5.31 -13.18 -20.56
CA VAL A 96 -5.13 -12.70 -19.17
C VAL A 96 -3.92 -13.40 -18.56
N LYS A 97 -2.96 -12.63 -18.05
CA LYS A 97 -1.79 -13.20 -17.35
C LYS A 97 -2.24 -13.96 -16.09
N PRO A 98 -1.56 -15.06 -15.71
CA PRO A 98 -1.88 -15.76 -14.47
C PRO A 98 -1.58 -14.87 -13.26
N PHE A 99 -2.61 -14.47 -12.51
CA PHE A 99 -2.46 -13.71 -11.28
C PHE A 99 -3.47 -14.18 -10.22
N ASP A 100 -3.22 -13.81 -8.96
CA ASP A 100 -3.94 -14.34 -7.80
C ASP A 100 -5.24 -13.59 -7.46
N TRP A 101 -5.63 -12.59 -8.25
CA TRP A 101 -6.85 -11.78 -8.07
C TRP A 101 -6.96 -11.02 -6.75
N THR A 102 -5.87 -10.91 -5.99
CA THR A 102 -5.85 -10.16 -4.72
C THR A 102 -5.24 -8.77 -4.84
N TYR A 103 -4.65 -8.45 -5.99
CA TYR A 103 -3.94 -7.18 -6.23
C TYR A 103 -2.86 -6.88 -5.19
N SER A 104 -2.26 -7.94 -4.63
CA SER A 104 -1.14 -7.82 -3.69
C SER A 104 0.07 -7.18 -4.36
N THR A 105 0.59 -6.12 -3.78
CA THR A 105 1.72 -5.36 -4.31
C THR A 105 2.85 -5.25 -3.30
N THR A 106 4.09 -5.27 -3.79
CA THR A 106 5.31 -5.01 -2.99
C THR A 106 5.76 -3.54 -3.04
N TYR A 107 4.87 -2.65 -3.50
CA TYR A 107 5.17 -1.26 -3.79
C TYR A 107 5.74 -0.45 -2.62
N ARG A 108 6.89 0.17 -2.86
CA ARG A 108 7.66 0.98 -1.89
C ARG A 108 7.77 2.46 -2.26
N GLY A 109 6.90 2.92 -3.15
CA GLY A 109 7.00 4.23 -3.78
C GLY A 109 7.95 4.23 -4.97
N SER A 110 7.69 5.13 -5.92
CA SER A 110 8.45 5.28 -7.16
C SER A 110 9.43 6.44 -7.04
N LEU A 111 10.72 6.15 -7.13
CA LEU A 111 11.75 7.17 -7.28
C LEU A 111 11.79 7.63 -8.74
N ILE A 112 11.86 8.93 -8.96
CA ILE A 112 12.03 9.46 -10.32
C ILE A 112 13.45 9.15 -10.83
N GLU A 113 13.58 8.93 -12.13
CA GLU A 113 14.88 8.73 -12.78
C GLU A 113 15.86 9.85 -12.43
N GLY A 114 17.07 9.47 -12.00
CA GLY A 114 18.10 10.39 -11.53
C GLY A 114 17.89 10.93 -10.12
N SER A 115 16.83 10.55 -9.40
CA SER A 115 16.66 10.86 -7.98
C SER A 115 17.76 10.20 -7.13
N HIS A 116 18.10 10.81 -5.99
CA HIS A 116 18.98 10.19 -5.01
C HIS A 116 18.44 8.81 -4.55
N ASP A 117 19.30 7.80 -4.59
CA ASP A 117 18.94 6.42 -4.23
C ASP A 117 18.82 6.21 -2.72
N LEU A 118 17.93 5.30 -2.33
CA LEU A 118 17.83 4.82 -0.95
C LEU A 118 18.65 3.53 -0.80
N LYS A 119 19.48 3.45 0.24
CA LYS A 119 20.34 2.29 0.52
C LYS A 119 19.80 1.49 1.68
N GLU A 120 19.73 0.17 1.52
CA GLU A 120 19.32 -0.72 2.61
C GLU A 120 20.29 -0.63 3.80
N THR A 121 19.76 -0.70 5.02
CA THR A 121 20.53 -0.63 6.27
C THR A 121 19.86 -1.46 7.37
N LEU A 122 20.66 -1.94 8.31
CA LEU A 122 20.20 -2.59 9.54
C LEU A 122 20.36 -1.69 10.77
N ASP A 123 21.04 -0.55 10.62
CA ASP A 123 21.49 0.29 11.74
C ASP A 123 20.48 1.40 12.08
N LEU A 124 19.56 1.70 11.16
CA LEU A 124 18.57 2.76 11.31
C LEU A 124 17.16 2.20 11.45
N ASN A 125 16.34 2.93 12.20
CA ASN A 125 14.91 2.65 12.36
C ASN A 125 14.16 3.98 12.43
N ILE A 126 12.86 3.95 12.11
CA ILE A 126 12.00 5.12 12.25
C ILE A 126 11.92 5.51 13.74
N PRO A 127 12.25 6.75 14.13
CA PRO A 127 12.31 7.17 15.52
C PRO A 127 10.90 7.37 16.10
N LEU A 128 10.27 6.29 16.58
CA LEU A 128 8.92 6.29 17.13
C LEU A 128 8.74 7.25 18.33
N ASN A 129 9.80 7.50 19.09
CA ASN A 129 9.82 8.48 20.18
C ASN A 129 9.58 9.91 19.67
N LYS A 130 10.16 10.30 18.53
CA LYS A 130 9.94 11.61 17.90
C LYS A 130 8.50 11.73 17.39
N LEU A 131 7.91 10.63 16.89
CA LEU A 131 6.54 10.59 16.38
C LEU A 131 5.44 10.58 17.45
N LYS A 132 5.78 10.23 18.70
CA LYS A 132 4.84 10.27 19.84
C LYS A 132 4.70 11.67 20.45
N LYS A 133 5.56 12.62 20.07
CA LYS A 133 5.45 14.00 20.52
C LYS A 133 4.15 14.62 20.00
N PRO A 134 3.46 15.45 20.80
CA PRO A 134 2.24 16.13 20.39
C PRO A 134 2.56 17.36 19.50
N ASP A 135 3.34 17.15 18.43
CA ASP A 135 3.66 18.20 17.46
C ASP A 135 2.39 18.54 16.65
N PRO A 136 2.13 19.83 16.35
CA PRO A 136 0.99 20.20 15.52
C PRO A 136 1.13 19.63 14.12
N ILE A 137 0.03 19.09 13.58
CA ILE A 137 -0.01 18.60 12.20
C ILE A 137 -0.25 19.81 11.30
N LEU A 138 0.77 20.22 10.56
CA LEU A 138 0.72 21.35 9.62
C LEU A 138 0.01 20.97 8.32
N PHE A 139 0.18 19.72 7.90
CA PHE A 139 -0.48 19.18 6.72
C PHE A 139 -0.82 17.71 6.92
N PHE A 140 -2.01 17.33 6.50
CA PHE A 140 -2.51 15.96 6.57
C PHE A 140 -3.24 15.63 5.29
N ASP A 141 -3.02 14.42 4.78
CA ASP A 141 -3.88 13.86 3.76
C ASP A 141 -4.01 12.34 3.91
N ASP A 142 -5.12 11.80 3.41
CA ASP A 142 -5.46 10.38 3.42
C ASP A 142 -6.23 10.04 2.15
N MET A 143 -5.72 9.11 1.35
CA MET A 143 -6.31 8.75 0.06
C MET A 143 -6.24 7.25 -0.20
N VAL A 144 -7.28 6.72 -0.83
CA VAL A 144 -7.27 5.38 -1.44
C VAL A 144 -6.62 5.48 -2.81
N LEU A 145 -5.76 4.53 -3.16
CA LEU A 145 -5.14 4.38 -4.47
C LEU A 145 -5.95 3.39 -5.33
N TYR A 146 -6.29 2.23 -4.77
CA TYR A 146 -7.27 1.31 -5.34
C TYR A 146 -7.94 0.46 -4.27
N GLU A 147 -9.11 -0.08 -4.59
CA GLU A 147 -9.89 -0.97 -3.74
C GLU A 147 -10.65 -2.01 -4.59
N ASP A 148 -10.83 -3.21 -4.05
CA ASP A 148 -11.58 -4.32 -4.65
C ASP A 148 -12.28 -5.13 -3.54
N GLU A 149 -13.56 -5.45 -3.72
CA GLU A 149 -14.32 -6.26 -2.74
C GLU A 149 -14.13 -7.78 -2.94
N LEU A 150 -13.25 -8.15 -3.87
CA LEU A 150 -12.92 -9.52 -4.23
C LEU A 150 -14.12 -10.37 -4.67
N GLY A 151 -15.15 -9.73 -5.24
CA GLY A 151 -16.45 -10.34 -5.53
C GLY A 151 -17.16 -10.77 -4.24
N ASP A 152 -17.31 -9.85 -3.29
CA ASP A 152 -17.93 -10.05 -1.97
C ASP A 152 -17.23 -11.07 -1.03
N ASN A 153 -16.00 -11.49 -1.36
CA ASN A 153 -15.26 -12.51 -0.59
C ASN A 153 -14.13 -11.92 0.26
N GLY A 154 -14.10 -10.60 0.42
CA GLY A 154 -13.10 -9.94 1.23
C GLY A 154 -12.93 -8.49 0.88
N ILE A 155 -11.69 -8.01 0.99
CA ILE A 155 -11.31 -6.67 0.56
C ILE A 155 -9.82 -6.65 0.27
N SER A 156 -9.45 -5.98 -0.81
CA SER A 156 -8.09 -5.56 -1.12
C SER A 156 -8.07 -4.04 -1.26
N VAL A 157 -7.23 -3.36 -0.49
CA VAL A 157 -7.16 -1.90 -0.52
C VAL A 157 -5.72 -1.43 -0.37
N LEU A 158 -5.30 -0.52 -1.26
CA LEU A 158 -4.08 0.25 -1.11
C LEU A 158 -4.45 1.69 -0.78
N SER A 159 -3.94 2.21 0.33
CA SER A 159 -4.15 3.59 0.75
C SER A 159 -2.84 4.27 1.14
N CYS A 160 -2.80 5.59 1.04
CA CYS A 160 -1.65 6.41 1.38
C CYS A 160 -2.08 7.55 2.30
N LYS A 161 -1.43 7.63 3.47
CA LYS A 161 -1.67 8.61 4.52
C LYS A 161 -0.38 9.38 4.79
N ILE A 162 -0.46 10.70 4.84
CA ILE A 162 0.69 11.56 5.09
C ILE A 162 0.39 12.56 6.20
N ARG A 163 1.36 12.77 7.09
CA ARG A 163 1.36 13.75 8.16
C ARG A 163 2.65 14.54 8.10
N VAL A 164 2.54 15.87 8.10
CA VAL A 164 3.66 16.79 8.12
C VAL A 164 3.59 17.62 9.39
N MET A 165 4.66 17.58 10.16
CA MET A 165 4.89 18.37 11.36
C MET A 165 6.03 19.37 11.08
N PRO A 166 6.29 20.35 11.96
CA PRO A 166 7.29 21.39 11.68
C PRO A 166 8.69 20.87 11.33
N GLU A 167 9.15 19.82 12.00
CA GLU A 167 10.52 19.29 11.83
C GLU A 167 10.58 18.03 10.96
N ARG A 168 9.45 17.35 10.78
CA ARG A 168 9.43 15.99 10.24
C ARG A 168 8.16 15.66 9.46
N LEU A 169 8.27 14.65 8.61
CA LEU A 169 7.16 14.06 7.87
C LEU A 169 7.08 12.56 8.15
N LEU A 170 5.86 12.03 8.20
CA LEU A 170 5.59 10.61 8.17
C LEU A 170 4.53 10.30 7.10
N LEU A 171 4.88 9.42 6.17
CA LEU A 171 3.95 8.80 5.22
C LEU A 171 3.79 7.31 5.55
N LEU A 172 2.58 6.80 5.44
CA LEU A 172 2.24 5.38 5.48
C LEU A 172 1.44 5.02 4.22
N SER A 173 2.04 4.22 3.34
CA SER A 173 1.33 3.50 2.29
C SER A 173 1.04 2.10 2.78
N ARG A 174 -0.23 1.73 2.90
CA ARG A 174 -0.69 0.43 3.39
C ARG A 174 -1.49 -0.27 2.32
N PHE A 175 -0.98 -1.43 1.90
CA PHE A 175 -1.80 -2.46 1.28
C PHE A 175 -2.39 -3.35 2.37
N PHE A 176 -3.71 -3.49 2.39
CA PHE A 176 -4.45 -4.35 3.29
C PHE A 176 -5.28 -5.33 2.48
N LEU A 177 -5.13 -6.61 2.77
CA LEU A 177 -5.89 -7.70 2.17
C LEU A 177 -6.53 -8.53 3.27
N ARG A 178 -7.82 -8.76 3.13
CA ARG A 178 -8.57 -9.80 3.84
C ARG A 178 -9.26 -10.65 2.81
N VAL A 179 -8.99 -11.95 2.82
CA VAL A 179 -9.81 -12.94 2.11
C VAL A 179 -10.56 -13.71 3.19
N ASP A 180 -11.89 -13.66 3.16
CA ASP A 180 -12.72 -14.16 4.24
C ASP A 180 -12.52 -15.66 4.45
N ASN A 181 -12.36 -16.06 5.72
CA ASN A 181 -12.03 -17.42 6.15
C ASN A 181 -10.68 -17.97 5.64
N VAL A 182 -9.87 -17.17 4.94
CA VAL A 182 -8.61 -17.60 4.34
C VAL A 182 -7.42 -16.91 5.01
N ILE A 183 -7.18 -15.63 4.74
CA ILE A 183 -5.93 -14.94 5.14
C ILE A 183 -6.14 -13.45 5.41
N PHE A 184 -5.28 -12.90 6.26
CA PHE A 184 -4.98 -11.48 6.33
C PHE A 184 -3.56 -11.22 5.86
N ARG A 185 -3.37 -10.19 5.03
CA ARG A 185 -2.06 -9.73 4.55
C ARG A 185 -2.00 -8.21 4.66
N VAL A 186 -0.88 -7.71 5.18
CA VAL A 186 -0.57 -6.28 5.25
C VAL A 186 0.81 -6.05 4.68
N ARG A 187 0.93 -5.06 3.78
CA ARG A 187 2.21 -4.52 3.33
C ARG A 187 2.24 -3.04 3.67
N ASP A 188 3.13 -2.66 4.58
CA ASP A 188 3.30 -1.28 5.01
C ASP A 188 4.61 -0.72 4.45
N THR A 189 4.54 0.38 3.71
CA THR A 189 5.69 1.24 3.38
C THR A 189 5.56 2.52 4.18
N ARG A 190 6.47 2.74 5.13
CA ARG A 190 6.57 3.98 5.91
C ARG A 190 7.72 4.81 5.39
N ILE A 191 7.52 6.11 5.21
CA ILE A 191 8.60 7.06 4.96
C ILE A 191 8.61 8.10 6.06
N TYR A 192 9.76 8.20 6.72
CA TYR A 192 10.09 9.22 7.69
C TYR A 192 11.11 10.17 7.07
N ILE A 193 10.89 11.48 7.22
CA ILE A 193 11.85 12.50 6.80
C ILE A 193 12.07 13.46 7.96
N GLU A 194 13.32 13.68 8.33
CA GLU A 194 13.72 14.78 9.22
C GLU A 194 14.24 15.94 8.36
N PHE A 195 13.52 17.07 8.36
CA PHE A 195 13.78 18.15 7.41
C PHE A 195 15.12 18.84 7.65
N ASN A 196 15.53 19.01 8.91
CA ASN A 196 16.76 19.71 9.25
C ASN A 196 18.01 18.87 8.94
N GLU A 197 17.90 17.54 9.04
CA GLU A 197 19.01 16.60 8.79
C GLU A 197 19.03 16.12 7.33
N ASN A 198 17.99 16.43 6.55
CA ASN A 198 17.71 15.83 5.24
C ASN A 198 17.84 14.28 5.27
N LEU A 199 17.46 13.69 6.40
CA LEU A 199 17.51 12.25 6.61
C LEU A 199 16.17 11.65 6.21
N ILE A 200 16.23 10.69 5.29
CA ILE A 200 15.11 9.89 4.82
C ILE A 200 15.28 8.49 5.33
N ILE A 201 14.24 7.93 5.94
CA ILE A 201 14.17 6.52 6.33
C ILE A 201 12.90 5.92 5.75
N ARG A 202 13.03 4.86 4.96
CA ARG A 202 11.93 4.08 4.42
C ARG A 202 11.91 2.70 5.07
N GLU A 203 10.84 2.34 5.77
CA GLU A 203 10.62 0.98 6.27
C GLU A 203 9.56 0.29 5.40
N TYR A 204 9.88 -0.86 4.84
CA TYR A 204 8.92 -1.76 4.20
C TYR A 204 8.73 -3.01 5.06
N LYS A 205 7.47 -3.33 5.40
CA LYS A 205 7.12 -4.43 6.29
C LYS A 205 6.03 -5.31 5.68
N GLU A 206 6.28 -6.61 5.66
CA GLU A 206 5.38 -7.65 5.18
C GLU A 206 4.83 -8.45 6.35
N GLN A 207 3.50 -8.56 6.46
CA GLN A 207 2.85 -9.29 7.53
C GLN A 207 1.71 -10.14 6.98
N GLU A 208 1.60 -11.40 7.41
CA GLU A 208 0.48 -12.28 7.05
C GLU A 208 0.13 -13.24 8.19
N ALA A 209 -1.13 -13.65 8.26
CA ALA A 209 -1.58 -14.76 9.09
C ALA A 209 -2.88 -15.36 8.54
N ASN A 210 -3.13 -16.62 8.84
CA ASN A 210 -4.43 -17.24 8.56
C ASN A 210 -5.55 -16.51 9.27
N TYR A 211 -6.71 -16.43 8.62
CA TYR A 211 -7.90 -15.75 9.15
C TYR A 211 -8.28 -16.24 10.56
N GLN A 212 -8.27 -17.56 10.76
CA GLN A 212 -8.62 -18.19 12.04
C GLN A 212 -7.63 -17.86 13.17
N ASP A 213 -6.35 -17.64 12.85
CA ASP A 213 -5.34 -17.30 13.86
C ASP A 213 -5.46 -15.85 14.34
N VAL A 214 -5.97 -14.96 13.47
CA VAL A 214 -6.31 -13.58 13.85
C VAL A 214 -7.57 -13.55 14.70
N LEU A 215 -8.60 -14.34 14.35
CA LEU A 215 -9.83 -14.46 15.14
C LEU A 215 -9.55 -14.88 16.59
N LYS A 216 -8.66 -15.86 16.81
CA LYS A 216 -8.25 -16.32 18.15
C LYS A 216 -7.62 -15.21 19.01
N LYS A 217 -7.16 -14.10 18.41
CA LYS A 217 -6.57 -12.95 19.13
C LYS A 217 -7.62 -11.94 19.59
N ILE A 218 -8.87 -12.08 19.16
CA ILE A 218 -10.00 -11.27 19.63
C ILE A 218 -10.47 -11.86 20.96
N SER A 219 -10.61 -11.02 21.98
CA SER A 219 -11.12 -11.49 23.27
C SER A 219 -12.59 -11.90 23.12
N PRO A 220 -13.02 -13.05 23.69
CA PRO A 220 -14.44 -13.42 23.73
C PRO A 220 -15.31 -12.42 24.49
N MET A 221 -14.70 -11.56 25.34
CA MET A 221 -15.40 -10.54 26.13
C MET A 221 -15.50 -9.18 25.42
N THR A 222 -14.77 -8.99 24.33
CA THR A 222 -14.98 -7.83 23.45
C THR A 222 -16.25 -8.03 22.64
N GLY A 223 -16.90 -6.94 22.22
CA GLY A 223 -18.17 -6.96 21.46
C GLY A 223 -18.06 -7.65 20.09
N ASP A 224 -18.77 -7.14 19.07
CA ASP A 224 -18.78 -7.78 17.74
C ASP A 224 -17.36 -8.02 17.18
N PRO A 225 -16.91 -9.29 17.02
CA PRO A 225 -15.59 -9.60 16.48
C PRO A 225 -15.37 -9.01 15.09
N ARG A 226 -16.43 -8.83 14.30
CA ARG A 226 -16.36 -8.28 12.95
C ARG A 226 -15.87 -6.83 12.92
N ALA A 227 -16.07 -6.08 14.00
CA ALA A 227 -15.55 -4.71 14.11
C ALA A 227 -14.01 -4.70 14.07
N PHE A 228 -13.35 -5.65 14.74
CA PHE A 228 -11.90 -5.78 14.75
C PHE A 228 -11.34 -6.21 13.38
N LEU A 229 -12.09 -7.04 12.64
CA LEU A 229 -11.69 -7.50 11.30
C LEU A 229 -11.79 -6.41 10.22
N ARG A 230 -12.44 -5.28 10.55
CA ARG A 230 -12.50 -4.07 9.71
C ARG A 230 -11.45 -3.03 10.12
N ASP A 231 -10.89 -3.14 11.33
CA ASP A 231 -9.84 -2.22 11.80
C ASP A 231 -8.47 -2.68 11.30
N GLN A 232 -8.04 -2.07 10.19
CA GLN A 232 -6.74 -2.35 9.57
C GLN A 232 -5.56 -2.10 10.52
N ASN A 233 -5.65 -1.12 11.43
CA ASN A 233 -4.57 -0.83 12.37
C ASN A 233 -4.48 -1.90 13.45
N TRP A 234 -5.62 -2.31 13.98
CA TRP A 234 -5.68 -3.42 14.93
C TRP A 234 -5.13 -4.69 14.28
N ILE A 235 -5.58 -5.05 13.08
CA ILE A 235 -5.09 -6.22 12.35
C ILE A 235 -3.58 -6.15 12.16
N ALA A 236 -3.06 -5.05 11.61
CA ALA A 236 -1.61 -4.87 11.41
C ALA A 236 -0.82 -5.00 12.72
N SER A 237 -1.38 -4.60 13.87
CA SER A 237 -0.75 -4.78 15.18
C SER A 237 -0.72 -6.24 15.67
N LYS A 238 -1.57 -7.11 15.11
CA LYS A 238 -1.70 -8.52 15.50
C LYS A 238 -1.02 -9.46 14.52
N LEU A 239 -0.75 -9.07 13.28
CA LEU A 239 -0.09 -9.94 12.30
C LEU A 239 1.41 -10.08 12.61
N PRO A 240 1.99 -11.29 12.51
CA PRO A 240 3.43 -11.47 12.60
C PRO A 240 4.11 -10.84 11.38
N ALA A 241 5.30 -10.27 11.58
CA ALA A 241 6.13 -9.79 10.48
C ALA A 241 6.90 -10.96 9.85
N ILE A 242 6.79 -11.08 8.53
CA ILE A 242 7.50 -12.08 7.71
C ILE A 242 8.82 -11.48 7.21
N LYS A 243 8.77 -10.22 6.78
CA LYS A 243 9.92 -9.50 6.23
C LYS A 243 9.86 -8.04 6.66
N THR A 244 11.01 -7.47 7.00
CA THR A 244 11.16 -6.03 7.20
C THR A 244 12.44 -5.61 6.51
N VAL A 245 12.38 -4.54 5.72
CA VAL A 245 13.52 -3.94 5.03
C VAL A 245 13.52 -2.46 5.37
N VAL A 246 14.68 -1.92 5.73
CA VAL A 246 14.85 -0.50 6.02
C VAL A 246 15.85 0.08 5.03
N ASP A 247 15.47 1.14 4.35
CA ASP A 247 16.35 1.90 3.47
C ASP A 247 16.51 3.33 4.03
N TYR A 248 17.62 3.98 3.71
CA TYR A 248 17.85 5.37 4.08
C TYR A 248 18.59 6.16 3.01
N ALA A 249 18.49 7.48 3.10
CA ALA A 249 19.39 8.41 2.44
C ALA A 249 19.57 9.66 3.31
N THR A 250 20.75 10.26 3.23
CA THR A 250 21.03 11.58 3.79
C THR A 250 21.43 12.49 2.63
N LEU A 251 20.65 13.53 2.36
CA LEU A 251 20.82 14.39 1.18
C LEU A 251 21.77 15.58 1.38
#